data_AF-A0A847CPC5-F1
#
_entry.id   AF-A0A847CPC5-F1
#
_cell.length_a   1.000
_cell.length_b   1.000
_cell.length_c   1.000
_cell.angle_alpha   90.00
_cell.angle_beta   90.00
_cell.angle_gamma   90.00
#
_symmetry.space_group_name_H-M   'P 1'
#
loop_
_entity.id
_entity.type
_entity.pdbx_description
1 polymer ?
#
loop_
_entity_poly.entity_id
_entity_poly.type
_entity_poly.pdbx_seq_one_letter_code
_entity_poly.pdbx_strand_id
1 'polypeptide(L)'
;MVDDSHQNPDDPFKGTPFEGMFQMFGANQAGLGSMMGQMRQLMKPYNGVVNYDLARKTAKKVISEQGTAPQPTSGHRMGVTDALQLADMWLDRATSLPSAARHATTWTRAEWVENTMPEWQALIDPLAVHAISSMNDAIPAEVREMIGPLAAMLKQAGGAMFGQQLGTGLAHLSTEVLSSTDIGLPMGPAHTVALVPHNLAELGAGLEASETD
;
A
#
# COMPACT_ATOMS: atom_id res chain seq x y z
N MET A 1 -31.85 13.41 47.40
CA MET A 1 -31.33 13.37 46.02
C MET A 1 -29.82 13.35 46.17
N VAL A 2 -29.22 12.25 45.77
CA VAL A 2 -27.82 11.87 46.07
C VAL A 2 -26.90 12.62 45.11
N ASP A 3 -25.97 13.38 45.68
CA ASP A 3 -24.88 14.07 45.00
C ASP A 3 -23.61 13.22 45.20
N ASP A 4 -23.28 12.38 44.21
CA ASP A 4 -22.10 11.50 44.23
C ASP A 4 -20.82 12.31 43.99
N SER A 5 -20.37 12.99 45.03
CA SER A 5 -19.05 13.59 45.14
C SER A 5 -18.03 12.54 45.62
N HIS A 6 -17.63 11.63 44.73
CA HIS A 6 -16.42 10.83 44.91
C HIS A 6 -15.26 11.41 44.08
N GLN A 7 -14.99 12.70 44.25
CA GLN A 7 -13.65 13.24 44.01
C GLN A 7 -12.88 13.00 45.30
N ASN A 8 -12.09 11.93 45.33
CA ASN A 8 -11.15 11.70 46.43
C ASN A 8 -10.06 12.78 46.32
N PRO A 9 -10.02 13.80 47.20
CA PRO A 9 -9.10 14.93 47.06
C PRO A 9 -7.67 14.56 47.47
N ASP A 10 -7.52 13.44 48.18
CA ASP A 10 -6.28 12.96 48.77
C ASP A 10 -5.83 11.67 48.07
N ASP A 11 -5.32 11.80 46.85
CA ASP A 11 -4.45 10.77 46.30
C ASP A 11 -3.00 11.13 46.70
N PRO A 12 -2.43 10.49 47.73
CA PRO A 12 -1.14 10.88 48.31
C PRO A 12 0.06 10.65 47.38
N PHE A 13 -0.21 10.15 46.17
CA PHE A 13 0.78 9.90 45.12
C PHE A 13 0.69 10.88 43.95
N LYS A 14 -0.25 11.83 43.95
CA LYS A 14 -0.36 12.87 42.91
C LYS A 14 0.93 13.68 42.78
N GLY A 15 1.52 13.68 41.58
CA GLY A 15 2.76 14.36 41.26
C GLY A 15 4.05 13.61 41.67
N THR A 16 3.95 12.38 42.16
CA THR A 16 5.13 11.55 42.46
C THR A 16 5.58 10.75 41.23
N PRO A 17 6.87 10.35 41.13
CA PRO A 17 7.35 9.46 40.08
C PRO A 17 6.58 8.13 40.00
N PHE A 18 5.85 7.76 41.06
CA PHE A 18 5.01 6.57 41.13
C PHE A 18 3.72 6.72 40.29
N GLU A 19 3.14 7.92 40.18
CA GLU A 19 1.98 8.19 39.30
C GLU A 19 2.38 8.14 37.82
N GLY A 20 3.55 8.70 37.47
CA GLY A 20 4.12 8.59 36.13
C GLY A 20 4.46 7.14 35.76
N MET A 21 4.93 6.34 36.72
CA MET A 21 5.17 4.91 36.55
C MET A 21 3.85 4.14 36.38
N PHE A 22 2.80 4.47 37.13
CA PHE A 22 1.48 3.84 37.01
C PHE A 22 0.75 4.24 35.72
N GLN A 23 0.88 5.49 35.27
CA GLN A 23 0.44 5.93 33.94
C GLN A 23 1.24 5.29 32.82
N MET A 24 2.55 5.09 32.98
CA MET A 24 3.38 4.37 32.01
C MET A 24 3.04 2.87 31.97
N PHE A 25 2.74 2.24 33.11
CA PHE A 25 2.25 0.85 33.18
C PHE A 25 0.82 0.70 32.65
N GLY A 26 -0.05 1.69 32.89
CA GLY A 26 -1.42 1.75 32.35
C GLY A 26 -1.46 2.06 30.85
N ALA A 27 -0.58 2.94 30.36
CA ALA A 27 -0.38 3.23 28.94
C ALA A 27 0.29 2.05 28.20
N ASN A 28 1.12 1.27 28.89
CA ASN A 28 1.65 0.02 28.34
C ASN A 28 0.57 -1.06 28.14
N GLN A 29 -0.59 -1.02 28.80
CA GLN A 29 -1.71 -1.90 28.45
C GLN A 29 -2.32 -1.53 27.08
N ALA A 30 -2.42 -0.23 26.77
CA ALA A 30 -2.89 0.22 25.46
C ALA A 30 -1.87 -0.08 24.34
N GLY A 31 -0.57 0.04 24.65
CA GLY A 31 0.53 -0.39 23.76
C GLY A 31 0.60 -1.91 23.56
N LEU A 32 0.32 -2.70 24.60
CA LEU A 32 0.20 -4.16 24.50
C LEU A 32 -0.99 -4.56 23.62
N GLY A 33 -2.12 -3.85 23.72
CA GLY A 33 -3.30 -4.10 22.89
C GLY A 33 -3.06 -3.84 21.41
N SER A 34 -2.39 -2.73 21.06
CA SER A 34 -2.03 -2.42 19.66
C SER A 34 -0.98 -3.38 19.10
N MET A 35 0.01 -3.75 19.91
CA MET A 35 1.03 -4.74 19.56
C MET A 35 0.43 -6.15 19.36
N MET A 36 -0.51 -6.55 20.22
CA MET A 36 -1.22 -7.82 20.10
C MET A 36 -2.13 -7.85 18.86
N GLY A 37 -2.73 -6.72 18.49
CA GLY A 37 -3.47 -6.55 17.23
C GLY A 37 -2.58 -6.69 16.00
N GLN A 38 -1.39 -6.08 16.00
CA GLN A 38 -0.41 -6.20 14.91
C GLN A 38 0.13 -7.62 14.80
N MET A 39 0.44 -8.29 15.92
CA MET A 39 0.84 -9.70 15.96
C MET A 39 -0.26 -10.61 15.39
N ARG A 40 -1.52 -10.38 15.77
CA ARG A 40 -2.67 -11.14 15.25
C ARG A 40 -2.88 -10.93 13.75
N GLN A 41 -2.60 -9.73 13.24
CA GLN A 41 -2.65 -9.43 11.81
C GLN A 41 -1.53 -10.12 11.03
N LEU A 42 -0.32 -10.22 11.60
CA LEU A 42 0.82 -10.94 11.01
C LEU A 42 0.59 -12.46 11.01
N MET A 43 -0.03 -12.99 12.06
CA MET A 43 -0.36 -14.42 12.20
C MET A 43 -1.62 -14.84 11.43
N LYS A 44 -2.38 -13.89 10.85
CA LYS A 44 -3.53 -14.26 10.02
C LYS A 44 -3.05 -15.10 8.84
N PRO A 45 -3.64 -16.29 8.62
CA PRO A 45 -3.37 -17.05 7.40
C PRO A 45 -3.69 -16.16 6.19
N TYR A 46 -2.75 -16.08 5.26
CA TYR A 46 -2.95 -15.45 3.96
C TYR A 46 -2.60 -16.46 2.88
N ASN A 47 -3.23 -16.31 1.71
CA ASN A 47 -2.99 -17.19 0.59
C ASN A 47 -1.79 -16.69 -0.21
N GLY A 48 -0.88 -17.60 -0.55
CA GLY A 48 0.29 -17.30 -1.39
C GLY A 48 1.59 -17.15 -0.61
N VAL A 49 2.67 -16.88 -1.36
CA VAL A 49 4.04 -16.72 -0.83
C VAL A 49 4.29 -15.35 -0.22
N VAL A 50 3.51 -14.35 -0.64
CA VAL A 50 3.56 -12.96 -0.18
C VAL A 50 2.19 -12.53 0.34
N ASN A 51 2.16 -11.73 1.41
CA ASN A 51 0.92 -11.21 1.98
C ASN A 51 0.49 -9.91 1.26
N TYR A 52 -0.18 -10.03 0.12
CA TYR A 52 -0.64 -8.88 -0.67
C TYR A 52 -1.74 -8.06 0.02
N ASP A 53 -2.53 -8.67 0.90
CA ASP A 53 -3.51 -7.94 1.72
C ASP A 53 -2.82 -6.99 2.69
N LEU A 54 -1.72 -7.44 3.30
CA LEU A 54 -0.86 -6.59 4.12
C LEU A 54 -0.16 -5.53 3.27
N ALA A 55 0.23 -5.85 2.02
CA ALA A 55 0.79 -4.87 1.10
C ALA A 55 -0.20 -3.74 0.80
N ARG A 56 -1.44 -4.03 0.40
CA ARG A 56 -2.49 -3.00 0.19
C ARG A 56 -2.71 -2.14 1.42
N LYS A 57 -2.83 -2.76 2.60
CA LYS A 57 -3.07 -2.04 3.85
C LYS A 57 -1.90 -1.14 4.23
N THR A 58 -0.68 -1.65 4.10
CA THR A 58 0.54 -0.88 4.35
C THR A 58 0.62 0.29 3.37
N ALA A 59 0.38 0.05 2.08
CA ALA A 59 0.41 1.10 1.07
C ALA A 59 -0.61 2.21 1.36
N LYS A 60 -1.87 1.84 1.63
CA LYS A 60 -2.93 2.79 2.01
C LYS A 60 -2.55 3.60 3.24
N LYS A 61 -1.97 2.96 4.25
CA LYS A 61 -1.51 3.64 5.47
C LYS A 61 -0.41 4.65 5.14
N VAL A 62 0.64 4.25 4.42
CA VAL A 62 1.75 5.14 4.04
C VAL A 62 1.25 6.31 3.19
N ILE A 63 0.37 6.06 2.21
CA ILE A 63 -0.25 7.12 1.40
C ILE A 63 -1.05 8.09 2.28
N SER A 64 -1.80 7.58 3.26
CA SER A 64 -2.56 8.45 4.17
C SER A 64 -1.66 9.31 5.07
N GLU A 65 -0.50 8.78 5.49
CA GLU A 65 0.49 9.50 6.30
C GLU A 65 1.21 10.58 5.50
N GLN A 66 1.40 10.38 4.19
CA GLN A 66 1.98 11.38 3.27
C GLN A 66 1.01 12.51 2.90
N GLY A 67 -0.28 12.37 3.24
CA GLY A 67 -1.34 13.29 2.86
C GLY A 67 -2.25 12.70 1.80
N THR A 68 -3.56 12.69 2.09
CA THR A 68 -4.55 12.16 1.14
C THR A 68 -4.78 13.16 0.01
N ALA A 69 -4.43 12.75 -1.20
CA ALA A 69 -4.70 13.51 -2.42
C ALA A 69 -6.21 13.78 -2.60
N PRO A 70 -6.61 14.94 -3.14
CA PRO A 70 -8.00 15.19 -3.49
C PRO A 70 -8.54 14.15 -4.47
N GLN A 71 -9.84 13.87 -4.38
CA GLN A 71 -10.49 12.98 -5.32
C GLN A 71 -10.58 13.62 -6.71
N PRO A 72 -10.36 12.86 -7.81
CA PRO A 72 -10.50 13.37 -9.16
C PRO A 72 -11.91 13.94 -9.43
N THR A 73 -11.95 15.15 -9.98
CA THR A 73 -13.20 15.82 -10.35
C THR A 73 -13.79 15.25 -11.64
N SER A 74 -15.03 15.61 -11.98
CA SER A 74 -15.60 15.32 -13.30
C SER A 74 -14.81 16.00 -14.42
N GLY A 75 -14.27 17.21 -14.18
CA GLY A 75 -13.42 17.93 -15.10
C GLY A 75 -12.16 17.14 -15.48
N HIS A 76 -11.46 16.58 -14.49
CA HIS A 76 -10.30 15.72 -14.74
C HIS A 76 -10.66 14.52 -15.62
N ARG A 77 -11.79 13.85 -15.34
CA ARG A 77 -12.23 12.69 -16.13
C ARG A 77 -12.53 13.04 -17.59
N MET A 78 -13.21 14.17 -17.82
CA MET A 78 -13.48 14.65 -19.18
C MET A 78 -12.17 15.02 -19.89
N GLY A 79 -11.31 15.82 -19.25
CA GLY A 79 -10.04 16.24 -19.84
C GLY A 79 -9.14 15.06 -20.24
N VAL A 80 -9.04 14.03 -19.40
CA VAL A 80 -8.28 12.81 -19.72
C VAL A 80 -8.91 12.03 -20.87
N THR A 81 -10.24 11.99 -20.96
CA THR A 81 -10.94 11.34 -22.07
C THR A 81 -10.70 12.10 -23.38
N ASP A 82 -10.82 13.41 -23.37
CA ASP A 82 -10.61 14.27 -24.54
C ASP A 82 -9.15 14.21 -25.01
N ALA A 83 -8.19 14.26 -24.08
CA ALA A 83 -6.76 14.12 -24.37
C ALA A 83 -6.45 12.75 -24.99
N LEU A 84 -7.04 11.67 -24.48
CA LEU A 84 -6.85 10.34 -25.07
C LEU A 84 -7.37 10.28 -26.50
N GLN A 85 -8.57 10.81 -26.77
CA GLN A 85 -9.16 10.84 -28.11
C GLN A 85 -8.31 11.68 -29.07
N LEU A 86 -7.79 12.82 -28.61
CA LEU A 86 -6.92 13.68 -29.39
C LEU A 86 -5.60 12.98 -29.73
N ALA A 87 -4.98 12.33 -28.74
CA ALA A 87 -3.76 11.55 -28.93
C ALA A 87 -3.97 10.39 -29.91
N ASP A 88 -5.08 9.66 -29.78
CA ASP A 88 -5.42 8.56 -30.69
C ASP A 88 -5.60 9.05 -32.12
N MET A 89 -6.30 10.18 -32.32
CA MET A 89 -6.47 10.81 -33.63
C MET A 89 -5.12 11.22 -34.26
N TRP A 90 -4.17 11.69 -33.46
CA TRP A 90 -2.83 12.05 -33.96
C TRP A 90 -1.99 10.80 -34.27
N LEU A 91 -2.02 9.79 -33.41
CA LEU A 91 -1.26 8.55 -33.56
C LEU A 91 -1.78 7.68 -34.71
N ASP A 92 -3.08 7.64 -34.95
CA ASP A 92 -3.69 6.90 -36.07
C ASP A 92 -3.15 7.35 -37.44
N ARG A 93 -2.86 8.65 -37.58
CA ARG A 93 -2.25 9.20 -38.80
C ARG A 93 -0.75 8.91 -38.91
N ALA A 94 -0.08 8.77 -37.77
CA ALA A 94 1.38 8.65 -37.70
C ALA A 94 1.87 7.20 -37.63
N THR A 95 1.00 6.26 -37.23
CA THR A 95 1.36 4.87 -36.96
C THR A 95 0.36 3.90 -37.57
N SER A 96 0.77 2.66 -37.83
CA SER A 96 -0.13 1.56 -38.21
C SER A 96 -0.55 0.69 -37.02
N LEU A 97 -0.17 1.09 -35.80
CA LEU A 97 -0.51 0.37 -34.59
C LEU A 97 -1.98 0.59 -34.26
N PRO A 98 -2.72 -0.46 -33.86
CA PRO A 98 -4.09 -0.27 -33.41
C PRO A 98 -4.13 0.53 -32.11
N SER A 99 -5.21 1.28 -31.90
CA SER A 99 -5.43 1.98 -30.63
C SER A 99 -5.36 1.02 -29.45
N ALA A 100 -4.42 1.27 -28.54
CA ALA A 100 -4.17 0.41 -27.38
C ALA A 100 -5.21 0.61 -26.28
N ALA A 101 -5.80 1.81 -26.20
CA ALA A 101 -6.66 2.26 -25.12
C ALA A 101 -8.10 2.41 -25.60
N ARG A 102 -9.03 1.75 -24.92
CA ARG A 102 -10.47 1.92 -25.18
C ARG A 102 -11.14 2.79 -24.13
N HIS A 103 -10.57 2.85 -22.94
CA HIS A 103 -11.15 3.52 -21.79
C HIS A 103 -10.12 4.43 -21.13
N ALA A 104 -10.49 5.69 -20.92
CA ALA A 104 -9.70 6.65 -20.16
C ALA A 104 -10.29 6.77 -18.75
N THR A 105 -9.46 6.75 -17.72
CA THR A 105 -9.90 6.94 -16.35
C THR A 105 -8.89 7.76 -15.54
N THR A 106 -9.30 8.16 -14.36
CA THR A 106 -8.47 8.89 -13.41
C THR A 106 -8.44 8.13 -12.10
N TRP A 107 -7.26 8.02 -11.51
CA TRP A 107 -7.05 7.38 -10.22
C TRP A 107 -6.42 8.34 -9.23
N THR A 108 -6.74 8.13 -7.95
CA THR A 108 -5.89 8.56 -6.84
C THR A 108 -4.66 7.67 -6.74
N ARG A 109 -3.65 8.11 -5.97
CA ARG A 109 -2.47 7.28 -5.62
C ARG A 109 -2.87 5.92 -5.01
N ALA A 110 -3.88 5.92 -4.16
CA ALA A 110 -4.41 4.70 -3.55
C ALA A 110 -5.10 3.79 -4.57
N GLU A 111 -5.91 4.34 -5.47
CA GLU A 111 -6.53 3.57 -6.55
C GLU A 111 -5.48 3.02 -7.52
N TRP A 112 -4.38 3.74 -7.79
CA TRP A 112 -3.28 3.22 -8.60
C TRP A 112 -2.67 1.97 -7.97
N VAL A 113 -2.39 1.97 -6.67
CA VAL A 113 -1.89 0.77 -5.98
C VAL A 113 -2.91 -0.36 -6.06
N GLU A 114 -4.19 -0.06 -5.89
CA GLU A 114 -5.24 -1.07 -5.89
C GLU A 114 -5.44 -1.73 -7.25
N ASN A 115 -5.46 -0.92 -8.32
CA ASN A 115 -5.70 -1.36 -9.69
C ASN A 115 -4.49 -2.03 -10.33
N THR A 116 -3.27 -1.76 -9.86
CA THR A 116 -2.03 -2.37 -10.39
C THR A 116 -1.54 -3.58 -9.61
N MET A 117 -2.15 -3.85 -8.44
CA MET A 117 -1.75 -4.95 -7.58
C MET A 117 -1.78 -6.34 -8.25
N PRO A 118 -2.77 -6.70 -9.09
CA PRO A 118 -2.78 -8.02 -9.74
C PRO A 118 -1.53 -8.26 -10.61
N GLU A 119 -1.08 -7.25 -11.32
CA GLU A 119 0.08 -7.27 -12.21
C GLU A 119 1.36 -7.30 -11.39
N TRP A 120 1.44 -6.53 -10.30
CA TRP A 120 2.53 -6.65 -9.33
C TRP A 120 2.62 -8.05 -8.72
N GLN A 121 1.50 -8.65 -8.37
CA GLN A 121 1.46 -10.02 -7.87
C GLN A 121 2.00 -11.01 -8.92
N ALA A 122 1.57 -10.89 -10.18
CA ALA A 122 2.06 -11.74 -11.27
C ALA A 122 3.58 -11.60 -11.50
N LEU A 123 4.14 -10.40 -11.32
CA LEU A 123 5.57 -10.14 -11.44
C LEU A 123 6.38 -10.66 -10.25
N ILE A 124 5.83 -10.60 -9.04
CA ILE A 124 6.54 -10.88 -7.78
C ILE A 124 6.43 -12.35 -7.38
N ASP A 125 5.29 -13.01 -7.64
CA ASP A 125 5.06 -14.40 -7.25
C ASP A 125 6.18 -15.36 -7.68
N PRO A 126 6.70 -15.30 -8.93
CA PRO A 126 7.82 -16.15 -9.35
C PRO A 126 9.10 -15.93 -8.52
N LEU A 127 9.37 -14.68 -8.16
CA LEU A 127 10.56 -14.30 -7.37
C LEU A 127 10.44 -14.83 -5.94
N ALA A 128 9.26 -14.70 -5.33
CA ALA A 128 9.00 -15.16 -3.98
C ALA A 128 9.00 -16.69 -3.87
N VAL A 129 8.45 -17.40 -4.86
CA VAL A 129 8.55 -18.87 -4.95
C VAL A 129 10.01 -19.31 -5.02
N HIS A 130 10.81 -18.66 -5.88
CA HIS A 130 12.23 -19.01 -6.02
C HIS A 130 13.02 -18.75 -4.73
N ALA A 131 12.82 -17.61 -4.07
CA ALA A 131 13.48 -17.29 -2.81
C ALA A 131 13.19 -18.32 -1.70
N ILE A 132 11.94 -18.75 -1.58
CA ILE A 132 11.53 -19.75 -0.58
C ILE A 132 12.09 -21.14 -0.93
N SER A 133 12.14 -21.51 -2.21
CA SER A 133 12.76 -22.76 -2.65
C SER A 133 14.23 -22.82 -2.24
N SER A 134 15.00 -21.78 -2.54
CA SER A 134 16.42 -21.71 -2.20
C SER A 134 16.68 -21.78 -0.70
N MET A 135 15.79 -21.19 0.11
CA MET A 135 15.87 -21.29 1.58
C MET A 135 15.63 -22.73 2.07
N ASN A 136 14.70 -23.45 1.45
CA ASN A 136 14.44 -24.86 1.79
C ASN A 136 15.60 -25.78 1.39
N ASP A 137 16.23 -25.50 0.26
CA ASP A 137 17.40 -26.25 -0.23
C ASP A 137 18.63 -26.04 0.68
N ALA A 138 18.73 -24.88 1.32
CA ALA A 138 19.79 -24.56 2.29
C ALA A 138 19.62 -25.26 3.66
N ILE A 139 18.44 -25.79 3.97
CA ILE A 139 18.17 -26.50 5.23
C ILE A 139 18.67 -27.96 5.10
N PRO A 140 19.58 -28.42 5.99
CA PRO A 140 20.04 -29.81 6.01
C PRO A 140 18.88 -30.80 6.22
N ALA A 141 18.94 -31.95 5.55
CA ALA A 141 17.86 -32.93 5.56
C ALA A 141 17.56 -33.46 6.97
N GLU A 142 18.57 -33.55 7.82
CA GLU A 142 18.53 -34.12 9.17
C GLU A 142 17.67 -33.28 10.14
N VAL A 143 17.58 -31.97 9.91
CA VAL A 143 16.82 -31.05 10.76
C VAL A 143 15.50 -30.60 10.13
N ARG A 144 15.26 -30.93 8.86
CA ARG A 144 14.05 -30.51 8.11
C ARG A 144 12.76 -30.99 8.77
N GLU A 145 12.73 -32.24 9.25
CA GLU A 145 11.57 -32.78 9.98
C GLU A 145 11.41 -32.15 11.37
N MET A 146 12.51 -31.85 12.05
CA MET A 146 12.51 -31.23 13.37
C MET A 146 12.01 -29.77 13.35
N ILE A 147 12.28 -29.05 12.26
CA ILE A 147 11.88 -27.65 12.11
C ILE A 147 10.62 -27.46 11.27
N GLY A 148 9.93 -28.52 10.83
CA GLY A 148 8.77 -28.39 9.93
C GLY A 148 7.73 -27.34 10.35
N PRO A 149 7.20 -27.39 11.60
CA PRO A 149 6.29 -26.37 12.11
C PRO A 149 6.91 -24.96 12.17
N LEU A 150 8.17 -24.86 12.58
CA LEU A 150 8.92 -23.59 12.64
C LEU A 150 9.17 -23.00 11.25
N ALA A 151 9.47 -23.84 10.26
CA ALA A 151 9.71 -23.45 8.87
C ALA A 151 8.43 -22.89 8.23
N ALA A 152 7.26 -23.47 8.53
CA ALA A 152 5.98 -22.92 8.11
C ALA A 152 5.72 -21.53 8.70
N MET A 153 5.99 -21.33 10.00
CA MET A 153 5.89 -20.02 10.66
C MET A 153 6.87 -19.00 10.07
N LEU A 154 8.13 -19.40 9.82
CA LEU A 154 9.14 -18.55 9.20
C LEU A 154 8.74 -18.14 7.78
N LYS A 155 8.18 -19.06 6.99
CA LYS A 155 7.63 -18.75 5.66
C LYS A 155 6.50 -17.73 5.73
N GLN A 156 5.58 -17.88 6.69
CA GLN A 156 4.48 -16.94 6.90
C GLN A 156 4.98 -15.57 7.36
N ALA A 157 5.93 -15.52 8.29
CA ALA A 157 6.56 -14.28 8.72
C ALA A 157 7.32 -13.59 7.57
N GLY A 158 8.06 -14.37 6.79
CA GLY A 158 8.80 -13.88 5.62
C GLY A 158 7.89 -13.27 4.56
N GLY A 159 6.80 -13.95 4.18
CA GLY A 159 5.86 -13.38 3.21
C GLY A 159 5.07 -12.18 3.72
N ALA A 160 4.85 -12.08 5.04
CA ALA A 160 4.31 -10.87 5.65
C ALA A 160 5.31 -9.70 5.57
N MET A 161 6.59 -9.92 5.86
CA MET A 161 7.64 -8.90 5.70
C MET A 161 7.77 -8.46 4.24
N PHE A 162 7.76 -9.39 3.28
CA PHE A 162 7.73 -9.06 1.85
C PHE A 162 6.51 -8.21 1.50
N GLY A 163 5.33 -8.59 1.98
CA GLY A 163 4.10 -7.81 1.78
C GLY A 163 4.21 -6.39 2.32
N GLN A 164 4.78 -6.21 3.51
CA GLN A 164 5.00 -4.88 4.09
C GLN A 164 5.96 -4.04 3.24
N GLN A 165 7.10 -4.59 2.81
CA GLN A 165 8.07 -3.87 1.98
C GLN A 165 7.49 -3.52 0.60
N LEU A 166 6.76 -4.46 0.00
CA LEU A 166 6.03 -4.21 -1.24
C LEU A 166 5.03 -3.06 -1.07
N GLY A 167 4.22 -3.09 -0.01
CA GLY A 167 3.24 -2.03 0.25
C GLY A 167 3.87 -0.65 0.40
N THR A 168 4.97 -0.53 1.16
CA THR A 168 5.71 0.73 1.30
C THR A 168 6.31 1.18 -0.03
N GLY A 169 6.93 0.27 -0.79
CA GLY A 169 7.50 0.59 -2.10
C GLY A 169 6.45 1.06 -3.09
N LEU A 170 5.29 0.40 -3.15
CA LEU A 170 4.17 0.79 -4.00
C LEU A 170 3.56 2.13 -3.59
N ALA A 171 3.48 2.42 -2.29
CA ALA A 171 3.04 3.74 -1.83
C ALA A 171 3.99 4.84 -2.32
N HIS A 172 5.30 4.63 -2.23
CA HIS A 172 6.27 5.60 -2.75
C HIS A 172 6.20 5.71 -4.28
N LEU A 173 6.12 4.59 -5.01
CA LEU A 173 5.95 4.64 -6.46
C LEU A 173 4.67 5.41 -6.85
N SER A 174 3.59 5.27 -6.08
CA SER A 174 2.34 5.96 -6.35
C SER A 174 2.44 7.49 -6.28
N THR A 175 3.50 8.07 -5.68
CA THR A 175 3.74 9.52 -5.69
C THR A 175 4.46 10.00 -6.95
N GLU A 176 5.21 9.12 -7.61
CA GLU A 176 6.05 9.48 -8.76
C GLU A 176 5.38 9.21 -10.11
N VAL A 177 4.43 8.27 -10.15
CA VAL A 177 3.73 7.87 -11.37
C VAL A 177 2.66 8.88 -11.78
N LEU A 178 2.58 9.17 -13.07
CA LEU A 178 1.55 9.96 -13.71
C LEU A 178 0.45 9.09 -14.32
N SER A 179 0.76 7.82 -14.64
CA SER A 179 -0.11 6.91 -15.40
C SER A 179 -0.02 5.43 -14.99
N SER A 180 -0.90 4.61 -15.55
CA SER A 180 -0.87 3.14 -15.44
C SER A 180 0.28 2.46 -16.21
N THR A 181 1.05 3.21 -17.00
CA THR A 181 2.06 2.67 -17.92
C THR A 181 3.49 3.20 -17.71
N ASP A 182 3.73 4.04 -16.70
CA ASP A 182 5.04 4.69 -16.51
C ASP A 182 6.18 3.73 -16.22
N ILE A 183 5.84 2.54 -15.70
CA ILE A 183 6.80 1.49 -15.36
C ILE A 183 7.21 0.65 -16.57
N GLY A 184 6.80 1.04 -17.79
CA GLY A 184 7.11 0.36 -19.05
C GLY A 184 6.35 -0.94 -19.27
N LEU A 185 5.42 -1.28 -18.37
CA LEU A 185 4.54 -2.43 -18.43
C LEU A 185 3.07 -1.98 -18.33
N PRO A 186 2.13 -2.71 -18.95
CA PRO A 186 0.70 -2.42 -18.81
C PRO A 186 0.22 -2.89 -17.44
N MET A 187 0.34 -2.01 -16.44
CA MET A 187 0.03 -2.37 -15.05
C MET A 187 -1.44 -2.22 -14.69
N GLY A 188 -2.23 -1.53 -15.53
CA GLY A 188 -3.65 -1.35 -15.31
C GLY A 188 -4.51 -2.41 -15.97
N PRO A 189 -5.84 -2.39 -15.73
CA PRO A 189 -6.79 -3.24 -16.42
C PRO A 189 -6.65 -3.16 -17.94
N ALA A 190 -6.91 -4.27 -18.62
CA ALA A 190 -6.80 -4.34 -20.09
C ALA A 190 -7.53 -3.19 -20.79
N HIS A 191 -6.88 -2.61 -21.79
CA HIS A 191 -7.40 -1.49 -22.60
C HIS A 191 -7.78 -0.22 -21.82
N THR A 192 -7.30 -0.07 -20.59
CA THR A 192 -7.55 1.11 -19.76
C THR A 192 -6.29 1.95 -19.63
N VAL A 193 -6.38 3.22 -20.00
CA VAL A 193 -5.39 4.24 -19.65
C VAL A 193 -5.90 4.96 -18.42
N ALA A 194 -5.13 4.91 -17.35
CA ALA A 194 -5.42 5.67 -16.16
C ALA A 194 -4.32 6.70 -15.93
N LEU A 195 -4.72 7.93 -15.62
CA LEU A 195 -3.83 8.97 -15.14
C LEU A 195 -4.04 9.22 -13.64
N VAL A 196 -3.04 9.80 -12.98
CA VAL A 196 -3.09 10.25 -11.59
C VAL A 196 -3.11 11.78 -11.57
N PRO A 197 -4.29 12.44 -11.62
CA PRO A 197 -4.38 13.89 -11.85
C PRO A 197 -3.64 14.73 -10.81
N HIS A 198 -3.58 14.25 -9.56
CA HIS A 198 -2.86 14.95 -8.51
C HIS A 198 -1.35 15.05 -8.81
N ASN A 199 -0.74 13.96 -9.27
CA ASN A 199 0.69 13.92 -9.60
C ASN A 199 0.96 14.72 -10.88
N LEU A 200 0.03 14.70 -11.85
CA LEU A 200 0.08 15.56 -13.04
C LEU A 200 0.05 17.04 -12.68
N ALA A 201 -0.82 17.45 -11.75
CA ALA A 201 -0.89 18.83 -11.29
C ALA A 201 0.39 19.27 -10.56
N GLU A 202 0.96 18.40 -9.72
CA GLU A 202 2.26 18.64 -9.07
C GLU A 202 3.40 18.79 -10.11
N LEU A 203 3.42 17.93 -11.13
CA LEU A 203 4.37 18.03 -12.23
C LEU A 203 4.19 19.34 -13.02
N GLY A 204 2.96 19.68 -13.40
CA GLY A 204 2.64 20.89 -14.15
C GLY A 204 3.07 22.16 -13.40
N ALA A 205 2.83 22.20 -12.08
CA ALA A 205 3.31 23.29 -11.22
C ALA A 205 4.84 23.39 -11.21
N GLY A 206 5.55 22.26 -11.19
CA GLY A 206 7.01 22.22 -11.28
C GLY A 206 7.57 22.63 -12.64
N LEU A 207 6.77 22.51 -13.71
CA LEU A 207 7.11 22.91 -15.07
C LEU A 207 6.62 24.32 -15.44
N GLU A 208 5.96 25.02 -14.52
CA GLU A 208 5.26 26.29 -14.79
C GLU A 208 4.25 26.20 -15.95
N ALA A 209 3.70 25.01 -16.18
CA ALA A 209 2.68 24.73 -17.20
C ALA A 209 1.27 24.89 -16.64
N SER A 210 0.30 25.25 -17.49
CA SER A 210 -1.10 25.27 -17.08
C SER A 210 -1.66 23.84 -17.01
N GLU A 211 -2.75 23.62 -16.27
CA GLU A 211 -3.42 22.30 -16.22
C GLU A 211 -3.93 21.81 -17.59
N THR A 212 -4.05 22.71 -18.57
CA THR A 212 -4.58 22.43 -19.91
C THR A 212 -3.51 22.23 -20.98
N ASP A 213 -2.24 22.51 -20.68
CA ASP A 213 -1.11 22.37 -21.60
C ASP A 213 -0.43 21.00 -21.44
#